data_AF-A0A5B7IIA3-F1
#
_entry.id   AF-A0A5B7IIA3-F1
#
_cell.length_a   1.000
_cell.length_b   1.000
_cell.length_c   1.000
_cell.angle_alpha   90.00
_cell.angle_beta   90.00
_cell.angle_gamma   90.00
#
_symmetry.space_group_name_H-M   'P 1'
#
loop_
_entity.id
_entity.type
_entity.pdbx_description
1 polymer ?
#
loop_
_entity_poly.entity_id
_entity_poly.type
_entity_poly.pdbx_seq_one_letter_code
_entity_poly.pdbx_strand_id
1 'polypeptide(L)'
;MKMELSNGLDVWWDGQTRVYVDAPADFRGETAGLCGTFTDNQRDDFLTPQGDIEQNAIAFANKWKTSERCENQAQAEESRPCETHVQNKAVAEKFCAKIKSSLFASE
;
A
#
# COMPACT_ATOMS: atom_id res chain seq x y z
N MET A 1 -14.66 -0.89 -11.61
CA MET A 1 -15.24 -2.25 -11.64
C MET A 1 -15.29 -2.76 -10.21
N LYS A 2 -16.46 -3.20 -9.73
CA LYS A 2 -16.61 -3.87 -8.43
C LYS A 2 -16.83 -5.36 -8.70
N MET A 3 -16.18 -6.22 -7.91
CA MET A 3 -16.42 -7.65 -7.87
C MET A 3 -16.61 -8.08 -6.42
N GLU A 4 -17.68 -8.82 -6.16
CA GLU A 4 -17.95 -9.42 -4.85
C GLU A 4 -17.57 -10.90 -4.92
N LEU A 5 -16.76 -11.36 -3.97
CA LEU A 5 -16.35 -12.76 -3.88
C LEU A 5 -17.34 -13.54 -3.00
N SER A 6 -17.41 -14.85 -3.20
CA SER A 6 -18.33 -15.72 -2.45
C SER A 6 -18.08 -15.76 -0.94
N ASN A 7 -16.89 -15.35 -0.49
CA ASN A 7 -16.51 -15.22 0.92
C ASN A 7 -16.77 -13.82 1.50
N GLY A 8 -17.46 -12.94 0.77
CA GLY A 8 -17.85 -11.61 1.24
C GLY A 8 -16.79 -10.51 1.06
N LEU A 9 -15.63 -10.81 0.46
CA LEU A 9 -14.65 -9.79 0.09
C LEU A 9 -15.13 -8.99 -1.13
N ASP A 10 -14.91 -7.68 -1.09
CA ASP A 10 -15.19 -6.78 -2.20
C ASP A 10 -13.88 -6.28 -2.81
N VAL A 11 -13.73 -6.43 -4.13
CA VAL A 11 -12.60 -5.90 -4.89
C VAL A 11 -13.06 -4.81 -5.84
N TRP A 12 -12.46 -3.63 -5.71
CA TRP A 12 -12.71 -2.50 -6.60
C TRP A 12 -11.45 -2.17 -7.39
N TRP A 13 -11.58 -2.06 -8.71
CA TRP A 13 -10.48 -1.65 -9.59
C TRP A 13 -10.90 -0.49 -10.48
N ASP A 14 -10.03 0.50 -10.61
CA ASP A 14 -10.24 1.69 -11.44
C ASP A 14 -10.01 1.45 -12.95
N GLY A 15 -9.60 0.24 -13.34
CA GLY A 15 -9.25 -0.08 -14.72
C GLY A 15 -7.80 0.26 -15.08
N GLN A 16 -7.02 0.78 -14.12
CA GLN A 16 -5.65 1.21 -14.30
C GLN A 16 -4.80 0.66 -13.15
N THR A 17 -4.41 1.49 -12.19
CA THR A 17 -3.40 1.16 -11.18
C THR A 17 -3.95 1.04 -9.77
N ARG A 18 -5.22 1.39 -9.53
CA ARG A 18 -5.78 1.44 -8.18
C ARG A 18 -6.71 0.27 -7.93
N VAL A 19 -6.34 -0.55 -6.95
CA VAL A 19 -7.17 -1.63 -6.40
C VAL A 19 -7.52 -1.30 -4.96
N TYR A 20 -8.77 -1.53 -4.59
CA TYR A 20 -9.21 -1.57 -3.20
C TYR A 20 -9.69 -2.99 -2.90
N VAL A 21 -9.29 -3.49 -1.74
CA VAL A 21 -9.80 -4.74 -1.16
C VAL A 21 -10.51 -4.33 0.12
N ASP A 22 -11.80 -4.60 0.18
CA ASP A 22 -12.64 -4.34 1.35
C ASP A 22 -13.01 -5.70 1.97
N ALA A 23 -12.67 -5.86 3.24
CA ALA A 23 -12.79 -7.10 3.96
C ALA A 23 -13.81 -6.97 5.09
N PRO A 24 -14.79 -7.88 5.21
CA PRO A 24 -15.75 -7.83 6.30
C PRO A 24 -15.05 -8.13 7.64
N ALA A 25 -15.67 -7.69 8.74
CA ALA A 25 -15.11 -7.81 10.08
C ALA A 25 -14.77 -9.26 10.51
N ASP A 26 -15.38 -10.26 9.87
CA ASP A 26 -15.06 -11.68 10.10
C ASP A 26 -13.62 -12.05 9.72
N PHE A 27 -12.92 -11.22 8.93
CA PHE A 27 -11.50 -11.39 8.59
C PHE A 27 -10.55 -10.69 9.58
N ARG A 28 -11.06 -10.06 10.65
CA ARG A 28 -10.23 -9.32 11.60
C ARG A 28 -9.20 -10.25 12.26
N GLY A 29 -7.91 -9.95 12.09
CA GLY A 29 -6.80 -10.77 12.58
C GLY A 29 -6.53 -12.04 11.77
N GLU A 30 -7.26 -12.26 10.67
CA GLU A 30 -7.12 -13.45 9.80
C GLU A 30 -6.43 -13.11 8.47
N THR A 31 -5.92 -11.89 8.32
CA THR A 31 -5.19 -11.46 7.11
C THR A 31 -3.68 -11.46 7.34
N ALA A 32 -2.94 -11.64 6.26
CA ALA A 32 -1.51 -11.40 6.20
C ALA A 32 -1.13 -11.02 4.76
N GLY A 33 -0.01 -10.34 4.59
CA GLY A 33 0.44 -9.86 3.29
C GLY A 33 0.65 -8.36 3.28
N LEU A 34 0.84 -7.80 2.09
CA LEU A 34 1.13 -6.37 1.92
C LEU A 34 0.04 -5.42 2.44
N CYS A 35 -1.17 -5.92 2.68
CA CYS A 35 -2.28 -5.15 3.26
C CYS A 35 -2.37 -5.26 4.80
N GLY A 36 -1.42 -5.94 5.45
CA GLY A 36 -1.33 -6.03 6.91
C GLY A 36 -2.16 -7.16 7.53
N THR A 37 -2.31 -7.09 8.84
CA THR A 37 -2.87 -8.15 9.70
C THR A 37 -4.35 -7.94 10.04
N PHE A 38 -4.88 -6.75 9.76
CA PHE A 38 -6.25 -6.36 10.07
C PHE A 38 -6.61 -6.53 11.56
N THR A 39 -5.69 -6.18 12.46
CA THR A 39 -5.85 -6.31 13.94
C THR A 39 -6.20 -5.00 14.64
N ASP A 40 -6.33 -3.90 13.89
CA ASP A 40 -6.33 -2.50 14.37
C ASP A 40 -5.03 -2.07 15.09
N ASN A 41 -3.93 -2.82 14.90
CA ASN A 41 -2.61 -2.48 15.45
C ASN A 41 -1.57 -2.30 14.34
N GLN A 42 -1.33 -1.05 13.94
CA GLN A 42 -0.35 -0.72 12.87
C GLN A 42 1.09 -1.21 13.15
N ARG A 43 1.42 -1.57 14.40
CA ARG A 43 2.76 -2.04 14.75
C ARG A 43 3.05 -3.46 14.29
N ASP A 44 2.03 -4.25 13.96
CA ASP A 44 2.19 -5.63 13.49
C ASP A 44 1.86 -5.83 12.00
N ASP A 45 1.48 -4.77 11.27
CA ASP A 45 1.13 -4.85 9.85
C ASP A 45 2.29 -5.34 8.96
N PHE A 46 3.53 -5.21 9.42
CA PHE A 46 4.72 -5.74 8.73
C PHE A 46 5.11 -7.16 9.16
N LEU A 47 4.12 -7.98 9.55
CA LEU A 47 4.28 -9.41 9.82
C LEU A 47 4.71 -10.17 8.55
N THR A 48 5.84 -10.87 8.63
CA THR A 48 6.37 -11.67 7.53
C THR A 48 5.78 -13.09 7.52
N PRO A 49 5.92 -13.85 6.42
CA PRO A 49 5.61 -15.29 6.41
C PRO A 49 6.44 -16.14 7.40
N GLN A 50 7.56 -15.61 7.92
CA GLN A 50 8.40 -16.28 8.92
C GLN A 50 7.96 -15.99 10.37
N GLY A 51 6.97 -15.10 10.55
CA GLY A 51 6.39 -14.78 11.86
C GLY A 51 7.10 -13.66 12.63
N ASP A 52 8.13 -13.04 12.04
CA ASP A 52 8.76 -11.83 12.57
C ASP A 52 8.11 -10.54 12.02
N ILE A 53 8.35 -9.41 12.67
CA ILE A 53 7.84 -8.09 12.27
C ILE A 53 9.00 -7.23 11.78
N GLU A 54 8.97 -6.90 10.50
CA GLU A 54 9.96 -6.00 9.89
C GLU A 54 9.68 -4.54 10.25
N GLN A 55 10.72 -3.72 10.31
CA GLN A 55 10.58 -2.27 10.61
C GLN A 55 10.65 -1.42 9.34
N ASN A 56 11.01 -2.02 8.20
CA ASN A 56 11.22 -1.33 6.94
C ASN A 56 10.30 -1.91 5.87
N ALA A 57 9.60 -1.04 5.14
CA ALA A 57 8.62 -1.44 4.13
C ALA A 57 9.23 -2.25 2.97
N ILE A 58 10.46 -1.95 2.54
CA ILE A 58 11.15 -2.68 1.46
C ILE A 58 11.57 -4.07 1.95
N ALA A 59 12.14 -4.16 3.15
CA ALA A 59 12.49 -5.44 3.76
C ALA A 59 11.25 -6.33 3.91
N PHE A 60 10.17 -5.78 4.44
CA PHE A 60 8.86 -6.43 4.54
C PHE A 60 8.33 -6.91 3.19
N ALA A 61 8.25 -6.02 2.18
CA ALA A 61 7.69 -6.35 0.87
C ALA A 61 8.48 -7.45 0.15
N ASN A 62 9.82 -7.47 0.29
CA ASN A 62 10.67 -8.52 -0.26
C ASN A 62 10.36 -9.92 0.31
N LYS A 63 9.85 -10.02 1.54
CA LYS A 63 9.44 -11.31 2.16
C LYS A 63 8.14 -11.86 1.59
N TRP A 64 7.32 -11.02 0.97
CA TRP A 64 6.01 -11.37 0.41
C TRP A 64 6.04 -11.63 -1.10
N LYS A 65 7.23 -11.74 -1.72
CA LYS A 65 7.35 -12.12 -3.13
C LYS A 65 6.79 -13.53 -3.36
N THR A 66 6.14 -13.71 -4.51
CA THR A 66 5.55 -15.01 -4.89
C THR A 66 6.53 -15.92 -5.65
N SER A 67 7.70 -15.40 -6.01
CA SER A 67 8.72 -16.12 -6.78
C SER A 67 10.11 -15.73 -6.33
N GLU A 68 10.95 -16.73 -6.03
CA GLU A 68 12.36 -16.53 -5.71
C GLU A 68 13.18 -16.00 -6.89
N ARG A 69 12.65 -16.08 -8.11
CA ARG A 69 13.30 -15.49 -9.30
C ARG A 69 13.21 -13.96 -9.32
N CYS A 70 12.30 -13.37 -8.54
CA CYS A 70 12.24 -11.93 -8.38
C CYS A 70 13.40 -11.48 -7.48
N GLU A 71 14.19 -10.54 -7.98
CA GLU A 71 15.25 -9.91 -7.22
C GLU A 71 14.66 -9.09 -6.07
N ASN A 72 15.35 -9.08 -4.93
CA ASN A 72 14.97 -8.21 -3.85
C ASN A 72 15.19 -6.76 -4.27
N GLN A 73 14.22 -5.89 -4.02
CA GLN A 73 14.44 -4.46 -4.16
C GLN A 73 15.50 -4.06 -3.13
N ALA A 74 16.57 -3.43 -3.59
CA ALA A 74 17.58 -2.87 -2.70
C ALA A 74 16.93 -1.83 -1.79
N GLN A 75 17.40 -1.75 -0.55
CA GLN A 75 16.97 -0.72 0.41
C GLN A 75 17.40 0.70 -0.02
N ALA A 76 18.15 0.81 -1.12
CA ALA A 76 18.62 2.04 -1.71
C ALA A 76 17.43 2.91 -2.13
N GLU A 77 17.34 4.07 -1.47
CA GLU A 77 16.50 5.24 -1.74
C GLU A 77 15.13 4.89 -2.31
N GLU A 78 14.07 5.02 -1.49
CA GLU A 78 12.74 5.36 -2.01
C GLU A 78 12.95 6.25 -3.23
N SER A 79 12.52 5.80 -4.41
CA SER A 79 12.79 6.57 -5.61
C SER A 79 12.33 7.99 -5.30
N ARG A 80 13.20 8.98 -5.44
CA ARG A 80 12.86 10.38 -5.23
C ARG A 80 12.65 11.03 -6.60
N PRO A 81 11.54 10.75 -7.33
CA PRO A 81 11.30 11.31 -8.65
C PRO A 81 11.44 12.82 -8.73
N CYS A 82 11.16 13.53 -7.62
CA CYS A 82 11.28 14.98 -7.58
C CYS A 82 12.74 15.48 -7.56
N GLU A 83 13.70 14.64 -7.17
CA GLU A 83 15.13 14.95 -7.21
C GLU A 83 15.74 14.59 -8.58
N THR A 84 15.26 13.53 -9.22
CA THR A 84 15.75 13.12 -10.56
C THR A 84 15.03 13.84 -11.70
N HIS A 85 13.79 14.26 -11.51
CA HIS A 85 12.96 14.98 -12.48
C HIS A 85 12.55 16.35 -11.94
N VAL A 86 13.54 17.16 -11.58
CA VAL A 86 13.37 18.49 -10.96
C VAL A 86 12.44 19.41 -11.73
N GLN A 87 12.40 19.30 -13.07
CA GLN A 87 11.51 20.08 -13.93
C GLN A 87 10.02 19.81 -13.68
N ASN A 88 9.68 18.61 -13.20
CA ASN A 88 8.30 18.21 -12.92
C ASN A 88 7.86 18.60 -11.50
N LYS A 89 8.81 18.87 -10.59
CA LYS A 89 8.54 19.09 -9.16
C LYS A 89 7.54 20.22 -8.93
N ALA A 90 7.79 21.40 -9.48
CA ALA A 90 6.92 22.56 -9.28
C ALA A 90 5.49 22.34 -9.81
N VAL A 91 5.36 21.61 -10.92
CA VAL A 91 4.06 21.27 -11.51
C VAL A 91 3.32 20.26 -10.64
N ALA A 92 4.00 19.22 -10.18
CA ALA A 92 3.44 18.21 -9.28
C ALA A 92 2.98 18.82 -7.95
N GLU A 93 3.82 19.66 -7.33
CA GLU A 93 3.49 20.36 -6.08
C GLU A 93 2.27 21.26 -6.26
N LYS A 94 2.21 22.04 -7.34
CA LYS A 94 1.06 22.90 -7.64
C LYS A 94 -0.22 22.10 -7.82
N PHE A 95 -0.17 20.98 -8.53
CA PHE A 95 -1.35 20.15 -8.78
C PHE A 95 -1.82 19.45 -7.50
N CYS A 96 -0.91 18.81 -6.77
CA CYS A 96 -1.21 18.03 -5.58
C CYS A 96 -1.57 18.89 -4.35
N ALA A 97 -1.16 20.16 -4.30
CA ALA A 97 -1.53 21.09 -3.22
C ALA A 97 -3.05 21.27 -3.07
N LYS A 98 -3.84 20.98 -4.12
CA LYS A 98 -5.31 21.03 -4.06
C LYS A 98 -5.91 20.15 -2.96
N ILE A 99 -5.29 19.01 -2.65
CA ILE A 99 -5.77 18.11 -1.58
C ILE A 99 -5.75 18.80 -0.20
N LYS A 100 -4.89 19.83 -0.03
CA LYS A 100 -4.79 20.62 1.21
C LYS A 100 -5.58 21.92 1.15
N SER A 101 -6.35 22.16 0.08
CA SER A 101 -7.16 23.36 -0.06
C SER A 101 -8.46 23.27 0.74
N SER A 102 -9.16 24.39 0.86
CA SER A 102 -10.47 24.46 1.53
C SER A 102 -11.54 23.57 0.89
N LEU A 103 -11.36 23.10 -0.35
CA LEU A 103 -12.26 22.13 -0.99
C LEU A 103 -12.34 20.80 -0.23
N PHE A 104 -11.28 20.46 0.50
CA PHE A 104 -11.18 19.22 1.29
C PHE A 104 -11.08 19.52 2.80
N ALA A 105 -11.36 20.75 3.24
CA ALA A 105 -11.49 21.04 4.65
C ALA A 105 -12.80 20.43 5.17
N SER A 106 -12.74 19.66 6.25
CA SER A 106 -13.95 19.26 6.98
C SER A 106 -14.55 20.50 7.65
N GLU A 107 -15.89 20.60 7.64
CA GLU A 107 -16.63 21.60 8.43
C GLU A 107 -16.38 21.48 9.94
#